data_AF-A0A124C509-F1
#
_entry.id   AF-A0A124C509-F1
#
_cell.length_a   1.000
_cell.length_b   1.000
_cell.length_c   1.000
_cell.angle_alpha   90.00
_cell.angle_beta   90.00
_cell.angle_gamma   90.00
#
_symmetry.space_group_name_H-M   'P 1'
#
loop_
_entity.id
_entity.type
_entity.pdbx_description
1 polymer ?
#
loop_
_entity_poly.entity_id
_entity_poly.type
_entity_poly.pdbx_seq_one_letter_code
_entity_poly.pdbx_strand_id
1 'polypeptide(L)'
;MRFRRSHDKSILDPAALPRDPRADEYPMPSVPHGWYAVLRSGELRAGKVVSLHYFGRALIAFRGSDGRAAVRDAHCPHYGAHLGVGGKVVNGAVQCPFHGWRFGTDGRCVEAPFAARPPKVSIGGFPVREHSGLVFVYAGPGEPAWEVPEIEETGSRDFAPPIDDVCRARIHIQEMRENIVDESHFHFIHGQSEPPVQRWREDGPFAEARGTISRRVLGWDINNTFDSSMYGPGVMVVRVHGPVLSVTAVALTTPVDDRTSELRMLYYLRKPARLPFLTPLFKLVFRAEALGEVREEVRIWDHKIHQPRPVLLPHEKGIRALRRWYAQFYPGQGEGAVTGSGEGAIEGSGQGSAEHATGGTDSATPAESPRGTTGGPADGTGGEPVGHPAGGGTEGPAEGASQEAA
;
A
#
# COMPACT_ATOMS: atom_id res chain seq x y z
N MET A 1 -15.06 -44.70 -40.18
CA MET A 1 -15.12 -43.48 -39.33
C MET A 1 -15.22 -43.89 -37.87
N ARG A 2 -14.53 -43.22 -36.93
CA ARG A 2 -14.81 -43.34 -35.49
C ARG A 2 -15.62 -42.13 -35.04
N PHE A 3 -16.88 -42.32 -34.68
CA PHE A 3 -17.69 -41.27 -34.06
C PHE A 3 -17.15 -41.00 -32.64
N ARG A 4 -16.70 -39.77 -32.36
CA ARG A 4 -16.50 -39.33 -30.97
C ARG A 4 -17.87 -39.17 -30.34
N ARG A 5 -18.12 -39.82 -29.19
CA ARG A 5 -19.33 -39.54 -28.39
C ARG A 5 -19.21 -38.12 -27.85
N SER A 6 -20.18 -37.26 -28.17
CA SER A 6 -20.20 -35.82 -27.84
C SER A 6 -20.50 -35.49 -26.37
N HIS A 7 -20.27 -36.45 -25.47
CA HIS A 7 -20.76 -36.43 -24.09
C HIS A 7 -19.70 -36.95 -23.11
N ASP A 8 -18.44 -36.57 -23.34
CA ASP A 8 -17.44 -36.65 -22.27
C ASP A 8 -17.73 -35.53 -21.27
N LYS A 9 -18.51 -35.85 -20.23
CA LYS A 9 -18.77 -34.96 -19.10
C LYS A 9 -17.61 -35.01 -18.10
N SER A 10 -16.38 -34.84 -18.61
CA SER A 10 -15.30 -34.32 -17.81
C SER A 10 -15.74 -32.95 -17.27
N ILE A 11 -16.12 -32.91 -15.99
CA ILE A 11 -16.27 -31.65 -15.27
C ILE A 11 -14.93 -30.93 -15.45
N LEU A 12 -14.96 -29.74 -16.05
CA LEU A 12 -13.73 -28.96 -16.21
C LEU A 12 -13.18 -28.70 -14.82
N ASP A 13 -11.98 -29.23 -14.55
CA ASP A 13 -11.26 -28.95 -13.31
C ASP A 13 -11.16 -27.42 -13.16
N PRO A 14 -11.65 -26.83 -12.06
CA PRO A 14 -11.55 -25.39 -11.83
C PRO A 14 -10.12 -24.86 -11.97
N ALA A 15 -9.09 -25.67 -11.66
CA ALA A 15 -7.68 -25.31 -11.83
C ALA A 15 -7.18 -25.41 -13.29
N ALA A 16 -7.98 -25.98 -14.19
CA ALA A 16 -7.69 -26.11 -15.62
C ALA A 16 -8.67 -25.31 -16.51
N LEU A 17 -9.48 -24.42 -15.92
CA LEU A 17 -10.33 -23.50 -16.69
C LEU A 17 -9.46 -22.56 -17.55
N PRO A 18 -9.82 -22.33 -18.83
CA PRO A 18 -9.14 -21.32 -19.63
C PRO A 18 -9.43 -19.93 -19.05
N ARG A 19 -8.39 -19.09 -18.93
CA ARG A 19 -8.54 -17.69 -18.50
C ARG A 19 -9.40 -16.93 -19.51
N ASP A 20 -10.40 -16.22 -19.01
CA ASP A 20 -11.22 -15.31 -19.83
C ASP A 20 -10.32 -14.18 -20.36
N PRO A 21 -10.30 -13.89 -21.68
CA PRO A 21 -9.48 -12.79 -22.22
C PRO A 21 -9.70 -11.45 -21.52
N ARG A 22 -10.93 -11.19 -21.05
CA ARG A 22 -11.32 -9.95 -20.35
C ARG A 22 -10.70 -9.82 -18.95
N ALA A 23 -10.08 -10.87 -18.41
CA ALA A 23 -9.30 -10.80 -17.18
C ALA A 23 -7.94 -10.09 -17.37
N ASP A 24 -7.49 -9.93 -18.62
CA ASP A 24 -6.31 -9.14 -19.01
C ASP A 24 -6.67 -7.73 -19.54
N GLU A 25 -7.97 -7.40 -19.66
CA GLU A 25 -8.46 -6.14 -20.23
C GLU A 25 -8.73 -5.07 -19.15
N TYR A 26 -7.77 -4.16 -18.98
CA TYR A 26 -7.86 -3.06 -18.01
C TYR A 26 -7.94 -1.69 -18.73
N PRO A 27 -8.91 -0.82 -18.40
CA PRO A 27 -9.05 0.51 -19.01
C PRO A 27 -8.03 1.55 -18.49
N MET A 28 -7.08 1.13 -17.65
CA MET A 28 -6.07 1.97 -17.00
C MET A 28 -4.64 1.43 -17.24
N PRO A 29 -3.60 2.27 -17.23
CA PRO A 29 -2.21 1.81 -17.31
C PRO A 29 -1.85 0.81 -16.20
N SER A 30 -1.08 -0.23 -16.52
CA SER A 30 -0.68 -1.29 -15.58
C SER A 30 0.23 -0.82 -14.44
N VAL A 31 0.84 0.35 -14.57
CA VAL A 31 1.74 0.94 -13.58
C VAL A 31 1.22 2.34 -13.18
N PRO A 32 0.46 2.44 -12.08
CA PRO A 32 0.12 3.73 -11.47
C PRO A 32 1.38 4.42 -10.93
N HIS A 33 1.40 5.76 -10.93
CA HIS A 33 2.49 6.56 -10.39
C HIS A 33 2.53 6.51 -8.85
N GLY A 34 3.71 6.26 -8.28
CA GLY A 34 3.90 6.24 -6.83
C GLY A 34 5.04 5.32 -6.38
N TRP A 35 5.08 5.09 -5.07
CA TRP A 35 6.08 4.25 -4.41
C TRP A 35 5.70 2.77 -4.35
N TYR A 36 6.69 1.92 -4.59
CA TYR A 36 6.58 0.47 -4.62
C TYR A 36 7.76 -0.18 -3.89
N ALA A 37 7.49 -1.10 -2.96
CA ALA A 37 8.55 -1.92 -2.39
C ALA A 37 8.94 -3.04 -3.37
N VAL A 38 10.23 -3.19 -3.63
CA VAL A 38 10.77 -4.20 -4.57
C VAL A 38 11.66 -5.25 -3.90
N LEU A 39 12.19 -4.94 -2.72
CA LEU A 39 13.04 -5.79 -1.89
C LEU A 39 12.92 -5.44 -0.41
N ARG A 40 13.26 -6.40 0.46
CA ARG A 40 13.67 -6.15 1.85
C ARG A 40 15.13 -5.67 1.85
N SER A 41 15.43 -4.68 2.68
CA SER A 41 16.79 -4.13 2.84
C SER A 41 17.85 -5.22 3.11
N GLY A 42 17.51 -6.24 3.91
CA GLY A 42 18.39 -7.37 4.24
C GLY A 42 18.56 -8.46 3.16
N GLU A 43 17.71 -8.48 2.13
CA GLU A 43 17.94 -9.30 0.93
C GLU A 43 19.08 -8.69 0.10
N LEU A 44 19.17 -7.35 0.07
CA LEU A 44 20.20 -6.59 -0.63
C LEU A 44 21.48 -6.46 0.21
N ARG A 45 22.38 -7.45 0.13
CA ARG A 45 23.66 -7.43 0.87
C ARG A 45 24.74 -6.63 0.14
N ALA A 46 25.64 -5.99 0.90
CA ALA A 46 26.81 -5.31 0.34
C ALA A 46 27.67 -6.26 -0.52
N GLY A 47 28.24 -5.72 -1.60
CA GLY A 47 29.02 -6.51 -2.57
C GLY A 47 28.20 -7.37 -3.55
N LYS A 48 26.88 -7.50 -3.34
CA LYS A 48 25.99 -8.32 -4.20
C LYS A 48 25.19 -7.46 -5.18
N VAL A 49 24.84 -8.10 -6.30
CA VAL A 49 23.83 -7.63 -7.25
C VAL A 49 22.67 -8.60 -7.15
N VAL A 50 21.45 -8.08 -6.99
CA VAL A 50 20.20 -8.85 -6.96
C VAL A 50 19.45 -8.56 -8.25
N SER A 51 19.00 -9.60 -8.96
CA SER A 51 18.16 -9.44 -10.16
C SER A 51 16.69 -9.36 -9.78
N LEU A 52 15.94 -8.47 -10.42
CA LEU A 52 14.53 -8.19 -10.16
C LEU A 52 13.75 -8.11 -11.49
N HIS A 53 12.44 -8.32 -11.44
CA HIS A 53 11.56 -8.08 -12.59
C HIS A 53 10.24 -7.46 -12.12
N TYR A 54 10.04 -6.18 -12.47
CA TYR A 54 8.87 -5.39 -12.12
C TYR A 54 8.58 -4.37 -13.22
N PHE A 55 7.33 -3.91 -13.36
CA PHE A 55 6.91 -2.92 -14.35
C PHE A 55 7.24 -3.34 -15.81
N GLY A 56 7.28 -4.64 -16.09
CA GLY A 56 7.73 -5.22 -17.37
C GLY A 56 9.23 -5.07 -17.66
N ARG A 57 10.04 -4.62 -16.70
CA ARG A 57 11.48 -4.34 -16.84
C ARG A 57 12.30 -5.38 -16.08
N ALA A 58 13.33 -5.90 -16.73
CA ALA A 58 14.43 -6.58 -16.04
C ALA A 58 15.32 -5.53 -15.35
N LEU A 59 15.46 -5.66 -14.03
CA LEU A 59 16.11 -4.69 -13.16
C LEU A 59 17.20 -5.36 -12.32
N ILE A 60 18.11 -4.55 -11.79
CA ILE A 60 19.07 -4.95 -10.77
C ILE A 60 19.00 -4.02 -9.56
N ALA A 61 19.23 -4.58 -8.38
CA ALA A 61 19.53 -3.84 -7.16
C ALA A 61 20.97 -4.10 -6.70
N PHE A 62 21.68 -3.07 -6.27
CA PHE A 62 23.00 -3.18 -5.64
C PHE A 62 23.21 -2.04 -4.62
N ARG A 63 24.31 -2.08 -3.85
CA ARG A 63 24.69 -1.00 -2.93
C ARG A 63 25.92 -0.24 -3.40
N GLY A 64 25.92 1.07 -3.15
CA GLY A 64 27.11 1.92 -3.25
C GLY A 64 28.15 1.60 -2.18
N SER A 65 29.32 2.25 -2.27
CA SER A 65 30.37 2.22 -1.23
C SER A 65 29.94 2.95 0.04
N ASP A 66 28.98 3.87 -0.09
CA ASP A 66 28.23 4.55 0.98
C ASP A 66 27.10 3.69 1.58
N GLY A 67 26.95 2.43 1.12
CA GLY A 67 25.91 1.52 1.55
C GLY A 67 24.51 1.77 0.96
N ARG A 68 24.28 2.89 0.25
CA ARG A 68 22.94 3.24 -0.27
C ARG A 68 22.50 2.27 -1.36
N ALA A 69 21.25 1.81 -1.29
CA ALA A 69 20.64 1.00 -2.34
C ALA A 69 20.44 1.80 -3.64
N ALA A 70 20.65 1.14 -4.78
CA ALA A 70 20.32 1.66 -6.10
C ALA A 70 19.60 0.57 -6.92
N VAL A 71 18.54 0.96 -7.65
CA VAL A 71 17.77 0.07 -8.54
C VAL A 71 17.87 0.61 -9.96
N ARG A 72 18.43 -0.20 -10.87
CA ARG A 72 18.80 0.19 -12.24
C ARG A 72 18.33 -0.84 -13.26
N ASP A 73 18.25 -0.47 -14.53
CA ASP A 73 17.95 -1.42 -15.61
C ASP A 73 19.05 -2.49 -15.71
N ALA A 74 18.65 -3.75 -15.92
CA ALA A 74 19.56 -4.88 -15.84
C ALA A 74 20.53 -5.00 -17.03
N HIS A 75 20.24 -4.39 -18.18
CA HIS A 75 20.99 -4.63 -19.41
C HIS A 75 22.04 -3.55 -19.67
N CYS A 76 23.29 -3.97 -19.88
CA CYS A 76 24.42 -3.10 -20.13
C CYS A 76 24.32 -2.44 -21.52
N PRO A 77 24.38 -1.08 -21.63
CA PRO A 77 24.20 -0.37 -22.90
C PRO A 77 25.33 -0.57 -23.91
N HIS A 78 26.43 -1.22 -23.52
CA HIS A 78 27.51 -1.58 -24.45
C HIS A 78 27.09 -2.69 -25.44
N TYR A 79 26.51 -3.80 -24.93
CA TYR A 79 26.17 -4.96 -25.77
C TYR A 79 25.11 -5.88 -25.12
N GLY A 80 24.14 -5.32 -24.42
CA GLY A 80 22.96 -6.02 -23.91
C GLY A 80 23.16 -7.00 -22.74
N ALA A 81 24.38 -7.19 -22.25
CA ALA A 81 24.66 -8.16 -21.18
C ALA A 81 23.91 -7.86 -19.88
N HIS A 82 23.24 -8.86 -19.30
CA HIS A 82 22.46 -8.73 -18.06
C HIS A 82 23.39 -8.63 -16.83
N LEU A 83 23.55 -7.42 -16.29
CA LEU A 83 24.41 -7.06 -15.17
C LEU A 83 24.17 -7.91 -13.91
N GLY A 84 22.94 -8.39 -13.69
CA GLY A 84 22.60 -9.25 -12.56
C GLY A 84 22.97 -10.73 -12.69
N VAL A 85 23.43 -11.18 -13.88
CA VAL A 85 23.80 -12.58 -14.14
C VAL A 85 25.32 -12.67 -14.28
N GLY A 86 26.00 -13.02 -13.18
CA GLY A 86 27.45 -13.11 -13.10
C GLY A 86 28.19 -11.78 -12.91
N GLY A 87 27.50 -10.63 -13.00
CA GLY A 87 28.05 -9.34 -12.59
C GLY A 87 28.21 -9.23 -11.06
N LYS A 88 28.96 -8.22 -10.62
CA LYS A 88 29.38 -8.05 -9.22
C LYS A 88 29.55 -6.58 -8.88
N VAL A 89 29.47 -6.21 -7.61
CA VAL A 89 29.81 -4.84 -7.18
C VAL A 89 31.32 -4.72 -7.00
N VAL A 90 31.92 -3.66 -7.56
CA VAL A 90 33.33 -3.29 -7.34
C VAL A 90 33.37 -1.80 -7.04
N ASN A 91 33.99 -1.42 -5.91
CA ASN A 91 34.15 -0.02 -5.48
C ASN A 91 32.82 0.78 -5.43
N GLY A 92 31.70 0.13 -5.10
CA GLY A 92 30.36 0.74 -5.07
C GLY A 92 29.66 0.87 -6.42
N ALA A 93 30.25 0.36 -7.50
CA ALA A 93 29.68 0.35 -8.85
C ALA A 93 29.37 -1.09 -9.31
N VAL A 94 28.29 -1.30 -10.06
CA VAL A 94 27.98 -2.61 -10.65
C VAL A 94 28.86 -2.86 -11.88
N GLN A 95 29.68 -3.91 -11.84
CA GLN A 95 30.54 -4.34 -12.93
C GLN A 95 29.82 -5.36 -13.84
N CYS A 96 29.76 -5.03 -15.13
CA CYS A 96 29.29 -5.88 -16.20
C CYS A 96 30.17 -7.15 -16.35
N PRO A 97 29.58 -8.35 -16.40
CA PRO A 97 30.32 -9.61 -16.49
C PRO A 97 31.08 -9.78 -17.81
N PHE A 98 30.58 -9.22 -18.91
CA PHE A 98 31.10 -9.48 -20.26
C PHE A 98 32.36 -8.67 -20.58
N HIS A 99 32.31 -7.36 -20.34
CA HIS A 99 33.38 -6.41 -20.74
C HIS A 99 33.93 -5.58 -19.57
N GLY A 100 33.56 -5.88 -18.33
CA GLY A 100 34.12 -5.23 -17.14
C GLY A 100 33.76 -3.76 -16.92
N TRP A 101 32.91 -3.15 -17.78
CA TRP A 101 32.39 -1.80 -17.59
C TRP A 101 31.66 -1.67 -16.24
N ARG A 102 31.77 -0.53 -15.57
CA ARG A 102 31.18 -0.28 -14.24
C ARG A 102 30.23 0.91 -14.24
N PHE A 103 29.07 0.76 -13.62
CA PHE A 103 28.05 1.80 -13.49
C PHE A 103 27.81 2.17 -12.03
N GLY A 104 27.81 3.47 -11.72
CA GLY A 104 27.58 4.00 -10.38
C GLY A 104 26.14 3.83 -9.90
N THR A 105 25.87 4.16 -8.65
CA THR A 105 24.51 4.12 -8.06
C THR A 105 23.54 5.12 -8.75
N ASP A 106 24.06 6.17 -9.37
CA ASP A 106 23.33 7.10 -10.25
C ASP A 106 23.12 6.58 -11.69
N GLY A 107 23.62 5.38 -12.00
CA GLY A 107 23.56 4.75 -13.31
C GLY A 107 24.67 5.17 -14.28
N ARG A 108 25.48 6.21 -14.00
CA ARG A 108 26.53 6.68 -14.92
C ARG A 108 27.65 5.66 -15.08
N CYS A 109 28.17 5.50 -16.29
CA CYS A 109 29.37 4.69 -16.56
C CYS A 109 30.60 5.36 -15.92
N VAL A 110 31.11 4.79 -14.83
CA VAL A 110 32.28 5.31 -14.09
C VAL A 110 33.59 4.70 -14.58
N GLU A 111 33.55 3.53 -15.23
CA GLU A 111 34.73 2.83 -15.73
C GLU A 111 34.38 2.01 -16.98
N ALA A 112 35.20 2.10 -18.02
CA ALA A 112 35.14 1.22 -19.18
C ALA A 112 36.58 0.73 -19.46
N PRO A 113 36.93 -0.52 -19.16
CA PRO A 113 38.27 -1.06 -19.41
C PRO A 113 38.71 -0.84 -20.86
N PHE A 114 39.99 -0.54 -21.04
CA PHE A 114 40.64 -0.23 -22.33
C PHE A 114 40.16 1.04 -23.05
N ALA A 115 39.16 1.76 -22.54
CA ALA A 115 38.80 3.09 -23.03
C ALA A 115 39.71 4.16 -22.39
N ALA A 116 40.16 5.15 -23.18
CA ALA A 116 41.00 6.25 -22.67
C ALA A 116 40.28 7.15 -21.65
N ARG A 117 38.94 7.18 -21.67
CA ARG A 117 38.04 7.80 -20.69
C ARG A 117 36.72 7.01 -20.65
N PRO A 118 36.00 6.95 -19.52
CA PRO A 118 34.65 6.37 -19.50
C PRO A 118 33.71 7.09 -20.47
N PRO A 119 32.88 6.36 -21.25
CA PRO A 119 31.90 6.97 -22.15
C PRO A 119 30.77 7.65 -21.37
N LYS A 120 30.24 8.75 -21.92
CA LYS A 120 29.11 9.50 -21.35
C LYS A 120 27.77 8.78 -21.59
N VAL A 121 27.59 7.62 -20.97
CA VAL A 121 26.37 6.81 -21.03
C VAL A 121 25.96 6.37 -19.62
N SER A 122 24.67 6.15 -19.41
CA SER A 122 24.10 5.64 -18.16
C SER A 122 23.21 4.43 -18.42
N ILE A 123 23.10 3.54 -17.43
CA ILE A 123 21.90 2.69 -17.29
C ILE A 123 20.78 3.50 -16.65
N GLY A 124 19.54 3.26 -17.09
CA GLY A 124 18.35 3.82 -16.45
C GLY A 124 18.01 3.14 -15.13
N GLY A 125 16.84 3.46 -14.57
CA GLY A 125 16.33 2.87 -13.34
C GLY A 125 15.16 3.66 -12.79
N PHE A 126 15.10 3.78 -11.46
CA PHE A 126 14.11 4.56 -10.71
C PHE A 126 14.79 5.39 -9.59
N PRO A 127 14.15 6.46 -9.07
CA PRO A 127 14.46 7.00 -7.76
C PRO A 127 14.30 5.91 -6.68
N VAL A 128 15.15 5.93 -5.65
CA VAL A 128 15.17 4.92 -4.58
C VAL A 128 15.08 5.59 -3.21
N ARG A 129 14.37 4.93 -2.29
CA ARG A 129 14.41 5.19 -0.85
C ARG A 129 14.56 3.89 -0.09
N GLU A 130 15.18 3.97 1.08
CA GLU A 130 15.41 2.82 1.94
C GLU A 130 15.18 3.23 3.40
N HIS A 131 14.09 2.72 3.97
CA HIS A 131 13.69 2.87 5.36
C HIS A 131 12.80 1.68 5.75
N SER A 132 12.47 1.53 7.04
CA SER A 132 11.57 0.48 7.52
C SER A 132 11.94 -0.96 7.09
N GLY A 133 13.24 -1.22 6.86
CA GLY A 133 13.73 -2.51 6.36
C GLY A 133 13.33 -2.85 4.92
N LEU A 134 12.92 -1.87 4.12
CA LEU A 134 12.42 -2.01 2.74
C LEU A 134 13.22 -1.13 1.77
N VAL A 135 13.33 -1.58 0.52
CA VAL A 135 13.84 -0.79 -0.60
C VAL A 135 12.67 -0.43 -1.49
N PHE A 136 12.33 0.86 -1.52
CA PHE A 136 11.26 1.42 -2.34
C PHE A 136 11.82 2.04 -3.62
N VAL A 137 11.06 1.92 -4.71
CA VAL A 137 11.27 2.63 -5.97
C VAL A 137 10.06 3.49 -6.30
N TYR A 138 10.29 4.67 -6.86
CA TYR A 138 9.22 5.52 -7.38
C TYR A 138 9.05 5.24 -8.87
N ALA A 139 7.90 4.71 -9.27
CA ALA A 139 7.52 4.66 -10.67
C ALA A 139 6.72 5.93 -11.00
N GLY A 140 7.23 6.76 -11.91
CA GLY A 140 6.60 8.01 -12.31
C GLY A 140 7.58 8.98 -12.98
N PRO A 141 7.10 10.10 -13.51
CA PRO A 141 7.94 11.16 -14.07
C PRO A 141 8.62 11.98 -12.97
N GLY A 142 9.86 12.42 -13.21
CA GLY A 142 10.59 13.36 -12.36
C GLY A 142 11.02 12.80 -11.00
N GLU A 143 11.23 13.72 -10.05
CA GLU A 143 11.44 13.37 -8.64
C GLU A 143 10.09 13.14 -7.93
N PRO A 144 10.04 12.32 -6.87
CA PRO A 144 8.82 12.06 -6.10
C PRO A 144 8.29 13.32 -5.40
N ALA A 145 7.00 13.61 -5.56
CA ALA A 145 6.35 14.76 -4.90
C ALA A 145 5.93 14.48 -3.43
N TRP A 146 6.03 13.23 -3.00
CA TRP A 146 5.69 12.74 -1.66
C TRP A 146 6.57 11.51 -1.33
N GLU A 147 6.62 11.14 -0.05
CA GLU A 147 7.42 10.01 0.47
C GLU A 147 6.52 9.04 1.25
N VAL A 148 6.92 7.77 1.35
CA VAL A 148 6.23 6.80 2.21
C VAL A 148 6.60 7.07 3.68
N PRO A 149 5.63 7.24 4.61
CA PRO A 149 5.93 7.40 6.03
C PRO A 149 6.68 6.19 6.62
N GLU A 150 7.40 6.39 7.73
CA GLU A 150 8.04 5.27 8.42
C GLU A 150 7.00 4.31 9.02
N ILE A 151 7.20 3.02 8.79
CA ILE A 151 6.39 1.94 9.37
C ILE A 151 7.06 1.54 10.69
N GLU A 152 6.59 2.12 11.80
CA GLU A 152 7.18 2.02 13.14
C GLU A 152 7.44 0.57 13.61
N GLU A 153 6.53 -0.35 13.30
CA GLU A 153 6.60 -1.76 13.69
C GLU A 153 7.84 -2.48 13.16
N THR A 154 8.46 -1.96 12.10
CA THR A 154 9.62 -2.56 11.45
C THR A 154 10.91 -2.43 12.27
N GLY A 155 11.02 -1.41 13.13
CA GLY A 155 12.14 -1.20 14.07
C GLY A 155 11.80 -1.52 15.53
N SER A 156 10.51 -1.66 15.87
CA SER A 156 10.03 -1.75 17.25
C SER A 156 10.35 -3.10 17.93
N ARG A 157 10.87 -3.03 19.16
CA ARG A 157 11.16 -4.22 19.99
C ARG A 157 9.90 -4.92 20.53
N ASP A 158 8.74 -4.28 20.49
CA ASP A 158 7.46 -4.88 20.90
C ASP A 158 7.00 -5.99 19.95
N PHE A 159 7.41 -5.95 18.70
CA PHE A 159 6.98 -6.88 17.66
C PHE A 159 7.99 -8.01 17.46
N ALA A 160 7.50 -9.17 17.03
CA ALA A 160 8.37 -10.21 16.48
C ALA A 160 8.97 -9.75 15.13
N PRO A 161 10.12 -10.30 14.70
CA PRO A 161 10.46 -10.29 13.28
C PRO A 161 9.26 -10.80 12.47
N PRO A 162 8.93 -10.22 11.32
CA PRO A 162 7.64 -10.47 10.66
C PRO A 162 7.49 -11.92 10.19
N ILE A 163 6.27 -12.29 9.84
CA ILE A 163 6.05 -13.32 8.81
C ILE A 163 6.21 -12.58 7.48
N ASP A 164 7.20 -12.98 6.68
CA ASP A 164 7.47 -12.44 5.34
C ASP A 164 6.94 -13.48 4.35
N ASP A 165 5.93 -13.13 3.56
CA ASP A 165 5.27 -14.04 2.62
C ASP A 165 4.99 -13.31 1.29
N VAL A 166 5.03 -14.04 0.17
CA VAL A 166 4.98 -13.47 -1.18
C VAL A 166 4.10 -14.34 -2.06
N CYS A 167 3.07 -13.73 -2.67
CA CYS A 167 2.27 -14.35 -3.71
C CYS A 167 2.23 -13.49 -4.98
N ARG A 168 1.82 -14.09 -6.09
CA ARG A 168 1.56 -13.40 -7.36
C ARG A 168 0.20 -13.84 -7.87
N ALA A 169 -0.56 -12.90 -8.43
CA ALA A 169 -1.83 -13.16 -9.09
C ALA A 169 -1.85 -12.45 -10.45
N ARG A 170 -2.51 -13.04 -11.44
CA ARG A 170 -2.73 -12.39 -12.75
C ARG A 170 -3.87 -11.40 -12.63
N ILE A 171 -3.59 -10.26 -12.01
CA ILE A 171 -4.53 -9.18 -11.78
C ILE A 171 -3.82 -7.81 -11.79
N HIS A 172 -4.54 -6.77 -12.21
CA HIS A 172 -4.11 -5.37 -12.06
C HIS A 172 -4.12 -4.95 -10.59
N ILE A 173 -3.08 -4.24 -10.16
CA ILE A 173 -2.87 -3.81 -8.77
C ILE A 173 -4.07 -3.10 -8.11
N GLN A 174 -4.83 -2.29 -8.85
CA GLN A 174 -5.97 -1.57 -8.28
C GLN A 174 -7.04 -2.53 -7.74
N GLU A 175 -7.28 -3.65 -8.41
CA GLU A 175 -8.28 -4.63 -7.96
C GLU A 175 -7.84 -5.32 -6.66
N MET A 176 -6.54 -5.52 -6.43
CA MET A 176 -6.01 -5.99 -5.14
C MET A 176 -6.15 -4.95 -4.03
N ARG A 177 -6.14 -3.65 -4.39
CA ARG A 177 -6.44 -2.56 -3.45
C ARG A 177 -7.95 -2.47 -3.18
N GLU A 178 -8.82 -2.81 -4.13
CA GLU A 178 -10.28 -2.78 -3.96
C GLU A 178 -10.80 -3.68 -2.85
N ASN A 179 -10.12 -4.80 -2.55
CA ASN A 179 -10.44 -5.65 -1.40
C ASN A 179 -10.54 -4.85 -0.08
N ILE A 180 -9.69 -3.84 0.20
CA ILE A 180 -9.69 -3.15 1.51
C ILE A 180 -11.00 -2.40 1.82
N VAL A 181 -11.78 -2.06 0.79
CA VAL A 181 -13.07 -1.38 0.91
C VAL A 181 -14.27 -2.24 0.47
N ASP A 182 -14.03 -3.50 0.08
CA ASP A 182 -15.08 -4.50 -0.08
C ASP A 182 -15.45 -5.04 1.31
N GLU A 183 -16.56 -4.54 1.87
CA GLU A 183 -17.01 -4.94 3.21
C GLU A 183 -17.51 -6.40 3.21
N SER A 184 -18.01 -6.90 2.09
CA SER A 184 -18.64 -8.22 1.99
C SER A 184 -17.60 -9.37 1.91
N HIS A 185 -16.44 -9.18 1.28
CA HIS A 185 -15.42 -10.23 1.18
C HIS A 185 -14.83 -10.64 2.55
N PHE A 186 -14.77 -9.71 3.51
CA PHE A 186 -14.31 -9.99 4.88
C PHE A 186 -15.14 -11.08 5.59
N HIS A 187 -16.43 -11.16 5.30
CA HIS A 187 -17.30 -12.22 5.84
C HIS A 187 -16.95 -13.58 5.22
N PHE A 188 -16.86 -13.65 3.88
CA PHE A 188 -16.73 -14.91 3.14
C PHE A 188 -15.30 -15.47 3.05
N ILE A 189 -14.27 -14.62 3.08
CA ILE A 189 -12.86 -15.02 2.93
C ILE A 189 -12.15 -15.01 4.28
N HIS A 190 -12.24 -13.90 5.02
CA HIS A 190 -11.53 -13.71 6.29
C HIS A 190 -12.33 -14.16 7.54
N GLY A 191 -13.50 -14.78 7.32
CA GLY A 191 -14.33 -15.38 8.37
C GLY A 191 -14.85 -14.41 9.43
N GLN A 192 -15.02 -13.13 9.09
CA GLN A 192 -15.60 -12.15 10.02
C GLN A 192 -17.10 -12.44 10.22
N SER A 193 -17.60 -12.31 11.45
CA SER A 193 -18.99 -12.61 11.80
C SER A 193 -19.99 -11.70 11.06
N GLU A 194 -19.61 -10.46 10.77
CA GLU A 194 -20.34 -9.48 9.95
C GLU A 194 -19.37 -8.64 9.09
N PRO A 195 -19.84 -8.02 7.98
CA PRO A 195 -19.08 -7.02 7.23
C PRO A 195 -18.60 -5.84 8.11
N PRO A 196 -17.35 -5.34 7.95
CA PRO A 196 -16.85 -4.25 8.77
C PRO A 196 -17.50 -2.91 8.44
N VAL A 197 -18.07 -2.25 9.45
CA VAL A 197 -18.46 -0.84 9.34
C VAL A 197 -17.22 0.02 9.35
N GLN A 198 -16.94 0.68 8.22
CA GLN A 198 -15.74 1.50 8.01
C GLN A 198 -16.05 2.98 7.71
N ARG A 199 -15.09 3.84 8.04
CA ARG A 199 -15.04 5.27 7.68
C ARG A 199 -13.82 5.51 6.80
N TRP A 200 -14.06 6.07 5.62
CA TRP A 200 -13.04 6.44 4.63
C TRP A 200 -12.63 7.91 4.79
N ARG A 201 -11.33 8.21 4.70
CA ARG A 201 -10.76 9.55 4.57
C ARG A 201 -9.67 9.52 3.49
N GLU A 202 -9.55 10.58 2.71
CA GLU A 202 -8.49 10.76 1.70
C GLU A 202 -7.80 12.11 1.88
N ASP A 203 -6.50 12.17 1.58
CA ASP A 203 -5.62 13.33 1.80
C ASP A 203 -4.48 13.30 0.77
N GLY A 204 -4.77 13.80 -0.44
CA GLY A 204 -3.88 13.72 -1.59
C GLY A 204 -3.45 12.26 -1.90
N PRO A 205 -2.14 11.93 -1.90
CA PRO A 205 -1.64 10.59 -2.18
C PRO A 205 -1.90 9.59 -1.05
N PHE A 206 -2.52 10.00 0.05
CA PHE A 206 -2.81 9.17 1.21
C PHE A 206 -4.31 8.88 1.37
N ALA A 207 -4.64 7.73 1.93
CA ALA A 207 -6.01 7.41 2.34
C ALA A 207 -6.03 6.56 3.61
N GLU A 208 -7.15 6.60 4.32
CA GLU A 208 -7.38 5.87 5.56
C GLU A 208 -8.75 5.21 5.57
N ALA A 209 -8.82 3.96 6.03
CA ALA A 209 -10.05 3.27 6.36
C ALA A 209 -10.00 2.81 7.82
N ARG A 210 -10.92 3.29 8.67
CA ARG A 210 -11.02 2.92 10.08
C ARG A 210 -12.34 2.22 10.37
N GLY A 211 -12.32 1.14 11.12
CA GLY A 211 -13.55 0.41 11.45
C GLY A 211 -13.40 -0.63 12.55
N THR A 212 -14.42 -1.48 12.66
CA THR A 212 -14.46 -2.64 13.56
C THR A 212 -14.62 -3.92 12.77
N ILE A 213 -13.87 -4.96 13.15
CA ILE A 213 -14.03 -6.34 12.69
C ILE A 213 -14.36 -7.24 13.88
N SER A 214 -15.25 -8.21 13.67
CA SER A 214 -15.61 -9.21 14.68
C SER A 214 -15.38 -10.60 14.13
N ARG A 215 -14.66 -11.46 14.86
CA ARG A 215 -14.31 -12.81 14.41
C ARG A 215 -14.64 -13.85 15.47
N ARG A 216 -15.35 -14.90 15.08
CA ARG A 216 -15.76 -15.97 16.01
C ARG A 216 -14.61 -16.95 16.29
N VAL A 217 -14.07 -16.90 17.50
CA VAL A 217 -12.97 -17.75 17.98
C VAL A 217 -13.45 -18.61 19.14
N LEU A 218 -13.37 -19.94 18.99
CA LEU A 218 -13.83 -20.92 20.00
C LEU A 218 -15.28 -20.70 20.48
N GLY A 219 -16.16 -20.18 19.60
CA GLY A 219 -17.56 -19.89 19.89
C GLY A 219 -17.83 -18.48 20.45
N TRP A 220 -16.79 -17.68 20.72
CA TRP A 220 -16.91 -16.30 21.20
C TRP A 220 -16.61 -15.32 20.07
N ASP A 221 -17.44 -14.29 19.90
CA ASP A 221 -17.18 -13.22 18.93
C ASP A 221 -16.17 -12.21 19.52
N ILE A 222 -14.95 -12.21 18.97
CA ILE A 222 -13.88 -11.30 19.39
C ILE A 222 -13.92 -10.05 18.51
N ASN A 223 -14.35 -8.94 19.11
CA ASN A 223 -14.34 -7.62 18.48
C ASN A 223 -12.96 -6.97 18.55
N ASN A 224 -12.50 -6.43 17.43
CA ASN A 224 -11.23 -5.71 17.29
C ASN A 224 -11.49 -4.43 16.48
N THR A 225 -10.78 -3.34 16.77
CA THR A 225 -10.74 -2.18 15.85
C THR A 225 -9.63 -2.37 14.83
N PHE A 226 -9.75 -1.71 13.68
CA PHE A 226 -8.68 -1.62 12.71
C PHE A 226 -8.48 -0.21 12.16
N ASP A 227 -7.21 0.10 11.89
CA ASP A 227 -6.75 1.34 11.27
C ASP A 227 -5.91 0.97 10.04
N SER A 228 -6.47 1.16 8.85
CA SER A 228 -5.80 0.91 7.56
C SER A 228 -5.31 2.22 6.96
N SER A 229 -4.01 2.39 6.81
CA SER A 229 -3.39 3.51 6.09
C SER A 229 -2.89 3.04 4.71
N MET A 230 -3.16 3.82 3.66
CA MET A 230 -2.66 3.59 2.30
C MET A 230 -1.75 4.75 1.89
N TYR A 231 -0.56 4.41 1.38
CA TYR A 231 0.44 5.37 0.93
C TYR A 231 0.65 5.19 -0.58
N GLY A 232 -0.17 5.91 -1.34
CA GLY A 232 -0.28 5.77 -2.79
C GLY A 232 -0.73 4.37 -3.25
N PRO A 233 -0.35 3.96 -4.49
CA PRO A 233 -0.85 2.74 -5.08
C PRO A 233 -0.28 1.46 -4.44
N GLY A 234 1.01 1.46 -4.10
CA GLY A 234 1.77 0.24 -3.81
C GLY A 234 1.91 -0.18 -2.35
N VAL A 235 1.59 0.69 -1.38
CA VAL A 235 1.84 0.43 0.05
C VAL A 235 0.56 0.61 0.87
N MET A 236 0.26 -0.38 1.71
CA MET A 236 -0.83 -0.32 2.68
C MET A 236 -0.40 -0.94 4.01
N VAL A 237 -0.81 -0.36 5.13
CA VAL A 237 -0.52 -0.81 6.49
C VAL A 237 -1.83 -0.93 7.25
N VAL A 238 -2.23 -2.15 7.57
CA VAL A 238 -3.45 -2.46 8.34
C VAL A 238 -3.07 -2.82 9.77
N ARG A 239 -3.49 -2.02 10.74
CA ARG A 239 -3.23 -2.22 12.16
C ARG A 239 -4.49 -2.76 12.83
N VAL A 240 -4.45 -4.00 13.31
CA VAL A 240 -5.57 -4.65 14.01
C VAL A 240 -5.30 -4.62 15.52
N HIS A 241 -6.22 -3.99 16.25
CA HIS A 241 -6.13 -3.77 17.68
C HIS A 241 -7.17 -4.65 18.41
N GLY A 242 -6.75 -5.86 18.79
CA GLY A 242 -7.55 -6.82 19.54
C GLY A 242 -7.13 -6.97 21.01
N PRO A 243 -8.03 -7.41 21.90
CA PRO A 243 -7.73 -7.63 23.32
C PRO A 243 -6.84 -8.84 23.60
N VAL A 244 -6.73 -9.78 22.65
CA VAL A 244 -5.94 -11.03 22.76
C VAL A 244 -4.63 -10.94 21.96
N LEU A 245 -4.67 -10.30 20.79
CA LEU A 245 -3.55 -10.15 19.88
C LEU A 245 -3.65 -8.80 19.17
N SER A 246 -2.51 -8.16 18.91
CA SER A 246 -2.41 -7.02 18.00
C SER A 246 -1.47 -7.37 16.85
N VAL A 247 -1.88 -7.09 15.62
CA VAL A 247 -1.13 -7.42 14.40
C VAL A 247 -1.11 -6.23 13.47
N THR A 248 0.07 -5.87 12.97
CA THR A 248 0.19 -4.97 11.82
C THR A 248 0.53 -5.79 10.58
N ALA A 249 -0.33 -5.74 9.57
CA ALA A 249 -0.11 -6.32 8.26
C ALA A 249 0.33 -5.22 7.28
N VAL A 250 1.56 -5.28 6.80
CA VAL A 250 2.04 -4.41 5.71
C VAL A 250 1.83 -5.15 4.40
N ALA A 251 0.91 -4.65 3.57
CA ALA A 251 0.62 -5.15 2.24
C ALA A 251 1.37 -4.31 1.20
N LEU A 252 2.35 -4.94 0.55
CA LEU A 252 3.22 -4.34 -0.46
C LEU A 252 2.85 -4.92 -1.82
N THR A 253 2.23 -4.11 -2.68
CA THR A 253 1.70 -4.56 -3.97
C THR A 253 2.46 -3.88 -5.10
N THR A 254 3.12 -4.66 -5.97
CA THR A 254 3.98 -4.14 -7.03
C THR A 254 3.69 -4.84 -8.37
N PRO A 255 3.38 -4.11 -9.46
CA PRO A 255 3.20 -4.70 -10.79
C PRO A 255 4.47 -5.41 -11.27
N VAL A 256 4.33 -6.67 -11.69
CA VAL A 256 5.42 -7.44 -12.31
C VAL A 256 5.51 -7.11 -13.80
N ASP A 257 4.36 -7.12 -14.49
CA ASP A 257 4.21 -6.91 -15.94
C ASP A 257 2.85 -6.23 -16.26
N ASP A 258 2.28 -6.44 -17.45
CA ASP A 258 0.98 -5.87 -17.86
C ASP A 258 -0.24 -6.56 -17.23
N ARG A 259 -0.07 -7.79 -16.71
CA ARG A 259 -1.17 -8.67 -16.25
C ARG A 259 -0.98 -9.19 -14.83
N THR A 260 0.23 -9.15 -14.30
CA THR A 260 0.62 -9.83 -13.07
C THR A 260 1.07 -8.83 -12.01
N SER A 261 0.53 -8.96 -10.80
CA SER A 261 0.96 -8.20 -9.62
C SER A 261 1.57 -9.15 -8.58
N GLU A 262 2.65 -8.70 -7.93
CA GLU A 262 3.18 -9.35 -6.74
C GLU A 262 2.62 -8.67 -5.49
N LEU A 263 2.19 -9.47 -4.51
CA LEU A 263 1.80 -9.03 -3.19
C LEU A 263 2.75 -9.68 -2.17
N ARG A 264 3.58 -8.86 -1.52
CA ARG A 264 4.36 -9.25 -0.35
C ARG A 264 3.64 -8.78 0.91
N MET A 265 3.34 -9.72 1.80
CA MET A 265 2.73 -9.46 3.09
C MET A 265 3.76 -9.57 4.21
N LEU A 266 3.89 -8.53 5.04
CA LEU A 266 4.70 -8.55 6.24
C LEU A 266 3.80 -8.46 7.48
N TYR A 267 3.62 -9.57 8.20
CA TYR A 267 2.80 -9.61 9.40
C TYR A 267 3.66 -9.45 10.66
N TYR A 268 3.52 -8.31 11.32
CA TYR A 268 4.16 -7.95 12.57
C TYR A 268 3.20 -8.27 13.73
N LEU A 269 3.39 -9.41 14.39
CA LEU A 269 2.65 -9.79 15.59
C LEU A 269 3.31 -9.13 16.82
N ARG A 270 2.52 -8.42 17.64
CA ARG A 270 3.00 -7.88 18.92
C ARG A 270 3.23 -9.02 19.92
N LYS A 271 4.34 -8.97 20.66
CA LYS A 271 4.69 -9.98 21.67
C LYS A 271 3.71 -9.91 22.85
N PRO A 272 3.16 -11.04 23.33
CA PRO A 272 2.30 -11.03 24.52
C PRO A 272 3.11 -10.60 25.75
N ALA A 273 2.81 -9.42 26.31
CA ALA A 273 3.64 -8.78 27.32
C ALA A 273 3.93 -9.64 28.57
N ARG A 274 3.00 -10.53 28.96
CA ARG A 274 3.17 -11.45 30.09
C ARG A 274 3.77 -12.81 29.72
N LEU A 275 3.70 -13.22 28.45
CA LEU A 275 4.04 -14.57 27.97
C LEU A 275 4.77 -14.53 26.62
N PRO A 276 5.90 -13.78 26.50
CA PRO A 276 6.56 -13.56 25.20
C PRO A 276 7.10 -14.84 24.56
N PHE A 277 7.34 -15.90 25.35
CA PHE A 277 7.76 -17.22 24.85
C PHE A 277 6.68 -17.94 24.02
N LEU A 278 5.40 -17.53 24.08
CA LEU A 278 4.33 -18.06 23.22
C LEU A 278 4.33 -17.47 21.81
N THR A 279 5.09 -16.39 21.56
CA THR A 279 5.12 -15.69 20.25
C THR A 279 5.41 -16.62 19.07
N PRO A 280 6.33 -17.61 19.13
CA PRO A 280 6.56 -18.54 18.01
C PRO A 280 5.33 -19.41 17.68
N LEU A 281 4.56 -19.82 18.70
CA LEU A 281 3.33 -20.60 18.52
C LEU A 281 2.24 -19.74 17.87
N PHE A 282 2.05 -18.50 18.34
CA PHE A 282 1.10 -17.57 17.73
C PHE A 282 1.48 -17.21 16.30
N LYS A 283 2.77 -17.02 16.00
CA LYS A 283 3.26 -16.86 14.61
C LYS A 283 2.96 -18.09 13.73
N LEU A 284 3.07 -19.31 14.27
CA LEU A 284 2.80 -20.53 13.50
C LEU A 284 1.30 -20.65 13.15
N VAL A 285 0.42 -20.45 14.13
CA VAL A 285 -1.04 -20.49 13.93
C VAL A 285 -1.48 -19.39 12.96
N PHE A 286 -1.07 -18.14 13.21
CA PHE A 286 -1.41 -17.00 12.36
C PHE A 286 -0.88 -17.19 10.93
N ARG A 287 0.33 -17.74 10.74
CA ARG A 287 0.85 -18.01 9.38
C ARG A 287 -0.01 -19.03 8.63
N ALA A 288 -0.44 -20.10 9.29
CA ALA A 288 -1.26 -21.13 8.65
C ALA A 288 -2.63 -20.57 8.20
N GLU A 289 -3.20 -19.67 9.00
CA GLU A 289 -4.45 -18.96 8.73
C GLU A 289 -4.31 -17.97 7.57
N ALA A 290 -3.38 -17.00 7.66
CA ALA A 290 -3.18 -15.99 6.63
C ALA A 290 -2.77 -16.60 5.26
N LEU A 291 -2.00 -17.69 5.25
CA LEU A 291 -1.69 -18.47 4.04
C LEU A 291 -2.91 -19.17 3.41
N GLY A 292 -3.97 -19.41 4.20
CA GLY A 292 -5.25 -19.89 3.71
C GLY A 292 -6.02 -18.77 3.02
N GLU A 293 -6.25 -17.68 3.76
CA GLU A 293 -7.04 -16.53 3.30
C GLU A 293 -6.47 -15.93 1.99
N VAL A 294 -5.16 -15.61 1.95
CA VAL A 294 -4.49 -15.08 0.75
C VAL A 294 -4.53 -16.05 -0.44
N ARG A 295 -4.60 -17.37 -0.19
CA ARG A 295 -4.72 -18.35 -1.28
C ARG A 295 -6.10 -18.35 -1.92
N GLU A 296 -7.16 -18.14 -1.13
CA GLU A 296 -8.51 -17.99 -1.67
C GLU A 296 -8.68 -16.64 -2.39
N GLU A 297 -8.09 -15.56 -1.89
CA GLU A 297 -8.00 -14.28 -2.62
C GLU A 297 -7.32 -14.45 -3.99
N VAL A 298 -6.13 -15.08 -4.03
CA VAL A 298 -5.39 -15.31 -5.28
C VAL A 298 -6.19 -16.16 -6.27
N ARG A 299 -6.93 -17.19 -5.82
CA ARG A 299 -7.82 -17.98 -6.68
C ARG A 299 -8.93 -17.14 -7.30
N ILE A 300 -9.51 -16.21 -6.54
CA ILE A 300 -10.54 -15.30 -7.04
C ILE A 300 -9.91 -14.32 -8.03
N TRP A 301 -8.81 -13.66 -7.66
CA TRP A 301 -8.08 -12.71 -8.50
C TRP A 301 -7.65 -13.30 -9.85
N ASP A 302 -7.15 -14.54 -9.88
CA ASP A 302 -6.71 -15.23 -11.11
C ASP A 302 -7.84 -15.53 -12.12
N HIS A 303 -9.11 -15.44 -11.70
CA HIS A 303 -10.30 -15.72 -12.50
C HIS A 303 -11.30 -14.55 -12.56
N LYS A 304 -10.96 -13.40 -11.96
CA LYS A 304 -11.78 -12.19 -11.94
C LYS A 304 -11.56 -11.37 -13.21
N ILE A 305 -12.61 -10.70 -13.67
CA ILE A 305 -12.51 -9.64 -14.68
C ILE A 305 -12.64 -8.27 -14.02
N HIS A 306 -11.99 -7.25 -14.57
CA HIS A 306 -12.29 -5.88 -14.18
C HIS A 306 -13.73 -5.55 -14.59
N GLN A 307 -14.55 -5.10 -13.65
CA GLN A 307 -15.90 -4.61 -13.91
C GLN A 307 -15.89 -3.08 -13.78
N PRO A 308 -15.95 -2.30 -14.88
CA PRO A 308 -15.85 -0.83 -14.82
C PRO A 308 -17.00 -0.17 -14.04
N ARG A 309 -18.19 -0.77 -14.10
CA ARG A 309 -19.42 -0.30 -13.44
C ARG A 309 -20.01 -1.44 -12.60
N PRO A 310 -19.51 -1.69 -11.38
CA PRO A 310 -20.07 -2.72 -10.52
C PRO A 310 -21.47 -2.32 -10.04
N VAL A 311 -22.35 -3.31 -9.95
CA VAL A 311 -23.59 -3.18 -9.17
C VAL A 311 -23.18 -3.35 -7.71
N LEU A 312 -23.45 -2.34 -6.88
CA LEU A 312 -23.02 -2.28 -5.49
C LEU A 312 -24.23 -2.11 -4.57
N LEU A 313 -24.18 -2.76 -3.44
CA LEU A 313 -25.13 -2.61 -2.33
C LEU A 313 -24.87 -1.28 -1.57
N PRO A 314 -25.82 -0.78 -0.76
CA PRO A 314 -25.70 0.53 -0.11
C PRO A 314 -24.51 0.70 0.84
N HIS A 315 -24.00 -0.40 1.41
CA HIS A 315 -22.84 -0.39 2.29
C HIS A 315 -21.51 -0.35 1.52
N GLU A 316 -21.41 -1.05 0.38
CA GLU A 316 -20.24 -1.19 -0.51
C GLU A 316 -19.79 0.11 -1.23
N LYS A 317 -20.25 1.27 -0.77
CA LYS A 317 -19.91 2.61 -1.28
C LYS A 317 -18.40 2.89 -1.31
N GLY A 318 -17.62 2.21 -0.47
CA GLY A 318 -16.16 2.35 -0.37
C GLY A 318 -15.43 2.09 -1.69
N ILE A 319 -15.88 1.11 -2.48
CA ILE A 319 -15.34 0.81 -3.83
C ILE A 319 -15.37 2.05 -4.73
N ARG A 320 -16.44 2.85 -4.68
CA ARG A 320 -16.54 4.09 -5.47
C ARG A 320 -15.65 5.21 -4.94
N ALA A 321 -15.35 5.24 -3.64
CA ALA A 321 -14.43 6.22 -3.06
C ALA A 321 -12.99 5.90 -3.46
N LEU A 322 -12.53 4.67 -3.18
CA LEU A 322 -11.21 4.20 -3.55
C LEU A 322 -10.95 4.38 -5.05
N ARG A 323 -11.87 4.00 -5.95
CA ARG A 323 -11.68 4.16 -7.40
C ARG A 323 -11.48 5.62 -7.85
N ARG A 324 -12.10 6.61 -7.17
CA ARG A 324 -11.84 8.03 -7.45
C ARG A 324 -10.47 8.46 -6.95
N TRP A 325 -10.16 8.12 -5.69
CA TRP A 325 -8.86 8.44 -5.08
C TRP A 325 -7.69 7.82 -5.86
N TYR A 326 -7.82 6.56 -6.28
CA TYR A 326 -6.78 5.83 -7.02
C TYR A 326 -6.57 6.36 -8.44
N ALA A 327 -7.57 7.01 -9.04
CA ALA A 327 -7.48 7.56 -10.39
C ALA A 327 -6.38 8.65 -10.51
N GLN A 328 -6.07 9.36 -9.42
CA GLN A 328 -5.02 10.39 -9.39
C GLN A 328 -3.62 9.84 -9.77
N PHE A 329 -3.39 8.54 -9.54
CA PHE A 329 -2.11 7.90 -9.81
C PHE A 329 -1.92 7.56 -11.29
N TYR A 330 -2.94 7.64 -12.14
CA TYR A 330 -2.76 7.31 -13.57
C TYR A 330 -2.28 8.50 -14.40
N PRO A 331 -1.33 8.29 -15.34
CA PRO A 331 -0.94 9.29 -16.34
C PRO A 331 -2.17 9.91 -17.02
N GLY A 332 -2.18 11.24 -17.15
CA GLY A 332 -3.22 11.97 -17.87
C GLY A 332 -4.57 12.13 -17.14
N GLN A 333 -4.72 11.69 -15.89
CA GLN A 333 -5.94 11.94 -15.09
C GLN A 333 -5.72 12.87 -13.87
N GLY A 334 -4.47 13.11 -13.46
CA GLY A 334 -4.15 13.89 -12.25
C GLY A 334 -3.95 15.41 -12.42
N GLU A 335 -3.73 15.92 -13.63
CA GLU A 335 -3.23 17.31 -13.85
C GLU A 335 -4.25 18.44 -13.57
N GLY A 336 -5.47 18.12 -13.14
CA GLY A 336 -6.55 19.09 -12.88
C GLY A 336 -7.26 18.98 -11.53
N ALA A 337 -6.79 18.14 -10.61
CA ALA A 337 -7.56 17.75 -9.41
C ALA A 337 -7.00 18.23 -8.06
N VAL A 338 -5.94 19.06 -8.03
CA VAL A 338 -5.22 19.45 -6.80
C VAL A 338 -5.54 20.88 -6.34
N THR A 339 -6.82 21.21 -6.20
CA THR A 339 -7.33 22.33 -5.38
C THR A 339 -8.76 22.05 -4.93
N GLY A 340 -8.98 21.72 -3.65
CA GLY A 340 -10.34 21.45 -3.17
C GLY A 340 -10.46 20.69 -1.84
N SER A 341 -9.84 21.20 -0.77
CA SER A 341 -10.12 20.72 0.59
C SER A 341 -11.55 21.12 1.00
N GLY A 342 -12.49 20.17 0.96
CA GLY A 342 -13.92 20.42 1.20
C GLY A 342 -14.55 19.47 2.21
N GLU A 343 -14.69 19.91 3.45
CA GLU A 343 -15.58 19.27 4.44
C GLU A 343 -17.04 19.59 4.08
N GLY A 344 -17.63 18.74 3.23
CA GLY A 344 -19.00 18.87 2.76
C GLY A 344 -20.01 18.10 3.62
N ALA A 345 -20.57 18.76 4.64
CA ALA A 345 -21.76 18.25 5.32
C ALA A 345 -22.97 18.32 4.37
N ILE A 346 -23.72 17.23 4.23
CA ILE A 346 -24.91 17.16 3.37
C ILE A 346 -26.18 17.29 4.22
N GLU A 347 -26.57 18.53 4.51
CA GLU A 347 -27.95 18.82 4.89
C GLU A 347 -28.81 19.02 3.64
N GLY A 348 -30.05 18.52 3.67
CA GLY A 348 -30.95 18.58 2.52
C GLY A 348 -31.72 19.90 2.46
N SER A 349 -31.67 20.58 1.32
CA SER A 349 -32.65 21.59 0.93
C SER A 349 -33.20 21.26 -0.47
N GLY A 350 -34.52 21.40 -0.64
CA GLY A 350 -35.22 20.97 -1.83
C GLY A 350 -35.79 22.12 -2.65
N GLN A 351 -35.86 21.89 -3.96
CA GLN A 351 -36.77 22.51 -4.93
C GLN A 351 -36.62 24.02 -5.20
N GLY A 352 -36.23 24.33 -6.44
CA GLY A 352 -36.59 25.56 -7.14
C GLY A 352 -37.56 25.24 -8.29
N SER A 353 -38.55 26.11 -8.49
CA SER A 353 -39.61 26.01 -9.52
C SER A 353 -39.08 26.34 -10.95
N ALA A 354 -39.84 26.26 -12.04
CA ALA A 354 -41.27 25.97 -12.28
C ALA A 354 -41.43 25.17 -13.60
N GLU A 355 -42.55 25.06 -14.34
CA GLU A 355 -43.94 25.60 -14.38
C GLU A 355 -44.81 24.55 -15.17
N HIS A 356 -46.10 24.62 -15.52
CA HIS A 356 -47.22 25.59 -15.53
C HIS A 356 -48.57 24.80 -15.56
N ALA A 357 -49.68 25.46 -15.91
CA ALA A 357 -50.89 24.91 -16.54
C ALA A 357 -51.99 24.25 -15.66
N THR A 358 -52.72 25.14 -14.96
CA THR A 358 -54.22 25.20 -14.87
C THR A 358 -55.06 24.07 -14.25
N GLY A 359 -55.81 24.44 -13.19
CA GLY A 359 -57.08 23.82 -12.73
C GLY A 359 -56.95 22.88 -11.51
N GLY A 360 -57.76 23.00 -10.45
CA GLY A 360 -58.80 23.99 -10.11
C GLY A 360 -59.51 23.69 -8.77
N THR A 361 -60.25 24.67 -8.24
CA THR A 361 -61.24 24.61 -7.12
C THR A 361 -60.80 24.17 -5.70
N ASP A 362 -60.93 25.13 -4.77
CA ASP A 362 -61.62 25.05 -3.46
C ASP A 362 -61.08 24.24 -2.26
N SER A 363 -60.58 24.95 -1.23
CA SER A 363 -61.32 25.28 0.02
C SER A 363 -60.51 25.27 1.35
N ALA A 364 -61.02 26.06 2.32
CA ALA A 364 -60.78 26.06 3.77
C ALA A 364 -59.44 26.59 4.38
N THR A 365 -59.62 27.41 5.42
CA THR A 365 -58.65 28.24 6.17
C THR A 365 -58.17 27.60 7.51
N PRO A 366 -57.23 28.20 8.27
CA PRO A 366 -56.32 27.47 9.19
C PRO A 366 -56.49 27.76 10.70
N ALA A 367 -55.62 27.17 11.52
CA ALA A 367 -55.22 27.58 12.88
C ALA A 367 -53.69 27.38 13.02
N GLU A 368 -52.86 28.42 13.21
CA GLU A 368 -52.58 29.20 14.43
C GLU A 368 -51.56 28.57 15.39
N SER A 369 -50.53 29.37 15.72
CA SER A 369 -49.56 29.15 16.81
C SER A 369 -49.54 30.38 17.73
N PRO A 370 -49.38 30.23 19.05
CA PRO A 370 -49.00 31.34 19.93
C PRO A 370 -47.49 31.35 20.26
N ARG A 371 -46.99 32.51 20.70
CA ARG A 371 -45.58 32.77 21.07
C ARG A 371 -45.41 32.95 22.59
N GLY A 372 -44.19 32.77 23.09
CA GLY A 372 -43.68 33.39 24.33
C GLY A 372 -42.29 32.82 24.68
N THR A 373 -41.14 33.52 24.74
CA THR A 373 -40.68 34.85 25.23
C THR A 373 -40.23 34.88 26.70
N THR A 374 -39.13 35.59 26.97
CA THR A 374 -38.42 35.83 28.26
C THR A 374 -37.59 34.63 28.79
N GLY A 375 -36.40 34.82 29.39
CA GLY A 375 -35.60 36.04 29.60
C GLY A 375 -34.20 35.74 30.19
N GLY A 376 -33.30 36.74 30.24
CA GLY A 376 -32.04 36.72 31.02
C GLY A 376 -32.20 37.43 32.39
N PRO A 377 -31.13 37.90 33.09
CA PRO A 377 -29.70 37.97 32.68
C PRO A 377 -28.66 37.60 33.80
N ALA A 378 -27.36 37.88 33.52
CA ALA A 378 -26.27 38.20 34.50
C ALA A 378 -25.72 37.05 35.41
N ASP A 379 -24.52 37.11 36.02
CA ASP A 379 -23.40 38.09 35.96
C ASP A 379 -22.01 37.49 36.37
N GLY A 380 -20.92 38.19 36.01
CA GLY A 380 -19.56 38.19 36.65
C GLY A 380 -18.66 36.93 36.65
N THR A 381 -17.38 36.97 37.08
CA THR A 381 -16.32 38.04 37.04
C THR A 381 -14.96 37.49 37.57
N GLY A 382 -13.83 37.80 36.90
CA GLY A 382 -12.45 37.62 37.41
C GLY A 382 -11.87 36.19 37.40
N GLY A 383 -10.55 35.97 37.50
CA GLY A 383 -9.42 36.91 37.48
C GLY A 383 -8.04 36.20 37.58
N GLU A 384 -7.01 36.78 36.95
CA GLU A 384 -5.58 36.38 36.97
C GLU A 384 -4.76 37.39 37.83
N PRO A 385 -3.39 37.38 37.97
CA PRO A 385 -2.33 36.50 37.41
C PRO A 385 -1.17 36.10 38.40
N VAL A 386 -0.04 35.60 37.85
CA VAL A 386 1.38 35.61 38.33
C VAL A 386 1.86 34.53 39.33
N GLY A 387 3.04 33.92 39.07
CA GLY A 387 3.74 33.07 40.06
C GLY A 387 5.05 32.32 39.66
N HIS A 388 6.05 32.95 39.02
CA HIS A 388 7.42 32.39 38.87
C HIS A 388 8.41 33.12 39.80
N PRO A 389 9.40 32.45 40.44
CA PRO A 389 10.76 32.22 39.87
C PRO A 389 11.46 30.92 40.39
N ALA A 390 12.76 30.63 40.24
CA ALA A 390 13.72 30.69 39.10
C ALA A 390 15.06 29.97 39.49
N GLY A 391 15.97 29.77 38.52
CA GLY A 391 17.36 29.26 38.71
C GLY A 391 17.48 27.72 38.70
N GLY A 392 18.58 27.09 38.24
CA GLY A 392 19.88 27.58 37.71
C GLY A 392 20.99 26.61 38.16
N GLY A 393 22.08 26.32 37.44
CA GLY A 393 22.58 26.72 36.10
C GLY A 393 24.01 26.13 35.92
N THR A 394 24.67 26.34 34.75
CA THR A 394 26.10 26.02 34.49
C THR A 394 26.54 24.53 34.59
N GLU A 395 27.61 24.01 33.97
CA GLU A 395 28.58 24.58 33.00
C GLU A 395 29.09 23.52 31.98
N GLY A 396 30.12 23.88 31.20
CA GLY A 396 30.56 23.22 29.96
C GLY A 396 31.58 22.07 30.04
N PRO A 397 32.31 21.78 28.93
CA PRO A 397 32.73 20.43 28.57
C PRO A 397 34.24 20.13 28.68
N ALA A 398 34.62 18.86 28.48
CA ALA A 398 36.00 18.41 28.27
C ALA A 398 36.08 17.28 27.23
N GLU A 399 37.23 17.17 26.57
CA GLU A 399 37.54 16.20 25.51
C GLU A 399 38.15 14.90 26.08
N GLY A 400 38.21 13.84 25.26
CA GLY A 400 38.91 12.59 25.60
C GLY A 400 38.94 11.61 24.43
N ALA A 401 40.13 11.20 24.00
CA ALA A 401 40.33 10.41 22.78
C ALA A 401 40.91 9.01 23.04
N SER A 402 40.67 8.11 22.07
CA SER A 402 41.54 6.99 21.64
C SER A 402 42.21 6.05 22.67
N GLN A 403 42.01 4.74 22.51
CA GLN A 403 43.13 3.85 22.10
C GLN A 403 42.65 2.45 21.65
N GLU A 404 43.47 1.80 20.82
CA GLU A 404 43.40 0.39 20.44
C GLU A 404 44.18 -0.48 21.44
N ALA A 405 43.84 -1.76 21.56
CA ALA A 405 44.81 -2.83 21.88
C ALA A 405 44.25 -4.23 21.57
N ALA A 406 45.12 -5.08 21.00
CA ALA A 406 45.02 -6.55 20.84
C ALA A 406 43.84 -7.12 20.01
#